data_AF-A0A1M2W534-F1
#
_entry.id   AF-A0A1M2W534-F1
#
_cell.length_a   1.000
_cell.length_b   1.000
_cell.length_c   1.000
_cell.angle_alpha   90.00
_cell.angle_beta   90.00
_cell.angle_gamma   90.00
#
_symmetry.space_group_name_H-M   'P 1'
#
loop_
_entity.id
_entity.type
_entity.pdbx_description
1 polymer ?
#
loop_
_entity_poly.entity_id
_entity_poly.type
_entity_poly.pdbx_seq_one_letter_code
_entity_poly.pdbx_strand_id
1 'polypeptide(L)'
;MPYLRHQRSAPGTPAPQFPPKEPLSDDASQLRTTSASPTSPGGGKLEGSPSKRRGYFANALRRQEVVFGPEDIVTTDFCYDFLQFSHSGIALRLPGGITIDVMKYWDGQPVRFVCCERVKKGERTDRPWGRILWCVVIEPAEDDVPVYEKGSASSSGSDVD
;
A
#
# COMPACT_ATOMS: atom_id res chain seq x y z
N MET A 1 0.07 0.88 11.07
CA MET A 1 -0.04 -0.58 10.82
C MET A 1 -1.39 -0.86 10.20
N PRO A 2 -1.44 -1.33 8.95
CA PRO A 2 -2.70 -1.48 8.23
C PRO A 2 -3.53 -2.61 8.83
N TYR A 3 -4.85 -2.44 8.82
CA TYR A 3 -5.75 -3.55 9.03
C TYR A 3 -5.64 -4.51 7.85
N LEU A 4 -5.76 -5.80 8.14
CA LEU A 4 -5.70 -6.86 7.15
C LEU A 4 -6.82 -7.84 7.45
N ARG A 5 -7.61 -8.16 6.43
CA ARG A 5 -8.63 -9.20 6.44
C ARG A 5 -8.26 -10.27 5.42
N HIS A 6 -8.26 -11.52 5.85
CA HIS A 6 -8.15 -12.70 5.01
C HIS A 6 -9.48 -13.45 5.04
N GLN A 7 -9.99 -13.77 3.85
CA GLN A 7 -11.23 -14.54 3.70
C GLN A 7 -11.11 -15.54 2.57
N ARG A 8 -11.89 -16.61 2.64
CA ARG A 8 -11.96 -17.63 1.60
C ARG A 8 -13.23 -17.45 0.79
N SER A 9 -13.08 -17.30 -0.52
CA SER A 9 -14.20 -17.29 -1.45
C SER A 9 -14.51 -18.72 -1.89
N ALA A 10 -15.78 -19.05 -2.04
CA ALA A 10 -16.14 -20.31 -2.69
C ALA A 10 -15.81 -20.22 -4.19
N PRO A 11 -15.41 -21.33 -4.84
CA PRO A 11 -15.19 -21.36 -6.28
C PRO A 11 -16.43 -20.85 -7.03
N GLY A 12 -16.23 -19.91 -7.96
CA GLY A 12 -17.31 -19.31 -8.75
C GLY A 12 -18.06 -18.16 -8.08
N THR A 13 -17.77 -17.82 -6.83
CA THR A 13 -18.33 -16.63 -6.18
C THR A 13 -17.60 -15.37 -6.67
N PRO A 14 -18.33 -14.30 -7.07
CA PRO A 14 -17.70 -13.05 -7.48
C PRO A 14 -16.91 -12.41 -6.34
N ALA A 15 -15.88 -11.65 -6.69
CA ALA A 15 -15.12 -10.87 -5.70
C ALA A 15 -16.04 -9.90 -4.95
N PRO A 16 -15.78 -9.64 -3.66
CA PRO A 16 -16.57 -8.67 -2.89
C PRO A 16 -16.47 -7.29 -3.54
N GLN A 17 -17.53 -6.50 -3.37
CA GLN A 17 -17.56 -5.11 -3.85
C GLN A 17 -16.45 -4.29 -3.18
N PHE A 18 -15.71 -3.53 -3.99
CA PHE A 18 -14.70 -2.57 -3.54
C PHE A 18 -15.10 -1.14 -3.94
N PRO A 19 -14.92 -0.13 -3.07
CA PRO A 19 -14.46 -0.24 -1.68
C PRO A 19 -15.50 -0.88 -0.76
N PRO A 20 -15.08 -1.49 0.37
CA PRO A 20 -16.00 -2.03 1.36
C PRO A 20 -16.85 -0.92 2.00
N LYS A 21 -18.10 -1.23 2.36
CA LYS A 21 -19.02 -0.27 3.00
C LYS A 21 -18.69 0.00 4.46
N GLU A 22 -18.03 -0.94 5.11
CA GLU A 22 -17.64 -0.86 6.51
C GLU A 22 -16.12 -0.76 6.63
N PRO A 23 -15.60 -0.09 7.68
CA PRO A 23 -14.19 -0.06 7.96
C PRO A 23 -13.57 -1.46 8.02
N LEU A 24 -12.37 -1.60 7.49
CA LEU A 24 -11.66 -2.85 7.54
C LEU A 24 -11.28 -3.19 8.99
N SER A 25 -11.61 -4.40 9.43
CA SER A 25 -11.18 -4.94 10.70
C SER A 25 -10.08 -5.97 10.52
N ASP A 26 -9.26 -6.12 11.56
CA ASP A 26 -8.20 -7.11 11.60
C ASP A 26 -8.76 -8.54 11.74
N ASP A 27 -8.63 -9.35 10.70
CA ASP A 27 -9.06 -10.76 10.73
C ASP A 27 -8.18 -11.61 9.82
N ALA A 28 -7.33 -12.44 10.42
CA ALA A 28 -6.50 -13.41 9.72
C ALA A 28 -6.84 -14.85 10.12
N SER A 29 -8.06 -15.08 10.61
CA SER A 29 -8.49 -16.35 11.20
C SER A 29 -8.60 -17.50 10.20
N GLN A 30 -8.81 -17.18 8.92
CA GLN A 30 -9.00 -18.18 7.88
C GLN A 30 -7.69 -18.61 7.17
N LEU A 31 -6.53 -18.10 7.62
CA LEU A 31 -5.25 -18.40 6.98
C LEU A 31 -4.92 -19.89 7.06
N ARG A 32 -4.52 -20.47 5.91
CA ARG A 32 -4.05 -21.85 5.85
C ARG A 32 -2.58 -21.95 6.24
N THR A 33 -2.25 -22.98 7.02
CA THR A 33 -0.86 -23.36 7.31
C THR A 33 -0.54 -24.75 6.77
N THR A 34 0.68 -24.97 6.27
CA THR A 34 1.15 -26.28 5.76
C THR A 34 1.15 -27.38 6.81
N SER A 35 1.37 -27.04 8.09
CA SER A 35 1.30 -28.01 9.18
C SER A 35 -0.06 -27.95 9.87
N ALA A 36 -0.73 -29.10 9.97
CA ALA A 36 -1.80 -29.34 10.93
C ALA A 36 -1.23 -29.52 12.36
N SER A 37 -0.24 -28.69 12.74
CA SER A 37 0.35 -28.77 14.07
C SER A 37 -0.68 -28.36 15.12
N PRO A 38 -0.80 -29.08 16.24
CA PRO A 38 -1.63 -28.66 17.38
C PRO A 38 -1.14 -27.34 18.02
N THR A 39 0.04 -26.82 17.63
CA THR A 39 0.55 -25.48 17.99
C THR A 39 0.43 -24.46 16.87
N SER A 40 -0.13 -24.84 15.71
CA SER A 40 -0.64 -23.85 14.75
C SER A 40 -1.69 -23.03 15.48
N PRO A 41 -1.68 -21.69 15.36
CA PRO A 41 -2.83 -20.93 15.78
C PRO A 41 -3.99 -21.37 14.90
N GLY A 42 -4.81 -22.32 15.38
CA GLY A 42 -6.19 -22.43 14.91
C GLY A 42 -6.78 -21.01 14.94
N GLY A 43 -7.55 -20.68 13.91
CA GLY A 43 -7.88 -19.32 13.46
C GLY A 43 -8.10 -18.22 14.50
N GLY A 44 -8.44 -18.51 15.76
CA GLY A 44 -8.62 -17.52 16.81
C GLY A 44 -7.35 -16.79 17.34
N LYS A 45 -6.11 -17.28 17.12
CA LYS A 45 -4.92 -16.64 17.74
C LYS A 45 -4.44 -15.35 17.06
N LEU A 46 -4.89 -15.11 15.82
CA LEU A 46 -4.58 -13.89 15.05
C LEU A 46 -5.77 -12.93 14.96
N GLU A 47 -6.86 -13.22 15.66
CA GLU A 47 -8.08 -12.42 15.64
C GLU A 47 -7.89 -11.07 16.36
N GLY A 48 -8.31 -9.99 15.71
CA GLY A 48 -8.61 -8.71 16.34
C GLY A 48 -7.42 -7.87 16.80
N SER A 49 -6.18 -8.08 16.32
CA SER A 49 -5.07 -7.16 16.66
C SER A 49 -3.92 -7.13 15.66
N PRO A 50 -3.64 -5.96 15.03
CA PRO A 50 -2.47 -5.77 14.16
C PRO A 50 -1.14 -6.09 14.86
N SER A 51 -1.04 -5.82 16.16
CA SER A 51 0.18 -6.08 16.95
C SER A 51 0.45 -7.58 17.09
N LYS A 52 -0.59 -8.40 17.29
CA LYS A 52 -0.46 -9.87 17.34
C LYS A 52 -0.05 -10.42 15.98
N ARG A 53 -0.69 -9.97 14.89
CA ARG A 53 -0.30 -10.34 13.52
C ARG A 53 1.17 -10.01 13.27
N ARG A 54 1.60 -8.79 13.60
CA ARG A 54 2.99 -8.36 13.43
C ARG A 54 3.97 -9.25 14.19
N GLY A 55 3.66 -9.56 15.45
CA GLY A 55 4.49 -10.45 16.27
C GLY A 55 4.59 -11.86 15.68
N TYR A 56 3.48 -12.40 15.17
CA TYR A 56 3.45 -13.72 14.54
C TYR A 56 4.30 -13.77 13.25
N PHE A 57 4.11 -12.81 12.35
CA PHE A 57 4.83 -12.79 11.06
C PHE A 57 6.25 -12.23 11.12
N ALA A 58 6.71 -11.74 12.28
CA ALA A 58 8.12 -11.41 12.48
C ALA A 58 9.02 -12.66 12.32
N ASN A 59 8.49 -13.85 12.62
CA ASN A 59 9.22 -15.12 12.45
C ASN A 59 9.15 -15.61 11.00
N ALA A 60 10.32 -15.87 10.39
CA ALA A 60 10.41 -16.36 9.02
C ALA A 60 9.76 -17.74 8.81
N LEU A 61 9.86 -18.65 9.78
CA LEU A 61 9.26 -19.99 9.70
C LEU A 61 7.73 -19.90 9.67
N ARG A 62 7.14 -19.03 10.50
CA ARG A 62 5.69 -18.76 10.50
C ARG A 62 5.19 -18.20 9.18
N ARG A 63 6.00 -17.39 8.48
CA ARG A 63 5.68 -16.88 7.14
C ARG A 63 5.69 -18.00 6.09
N GLN A 64 6.64 -18.92 6.18
CA GLN A 64 6.75 -20.06 5.27
C GLN A 64 5.66 -21.12 5.49
N GLU A 65 5.08 -21.17 6.69
CA GLU A 65 3.94 -22.03 7.00
C GLU A 65 2.66 -21.59 6.27
N VAL A 66 2.47 -20.29 6.01
CA VAL A 66 1.24 -19.77 5.38
C VAL A 66 1.20 -20.07 3.89
N VAL A 67 0.08 -20.63 3.43
CA VAL A 67 -0.16 -20.95 2.02
C VAL A 67 -1.39 -20.21 1.53
N PHE A 68 -1.24 -19.54 0.39
CA PHE A 68 -2.35 -18.96 -0.36
C PHE A 68 -2.70 -19.85 -1.56
N GLY A 69 -4.00 -19.96 -1.83
CA GLY A 69 -4.58 -20.58 -3.01
C GLY A 69 -5.48 -19.59 -3.79
N PRO A 70 -6.04 -20.02 -4.92
CA PRO A 70 -6.83 -19.17 -5.81
C PRO A 70 -8.09 -18.54 -5.17
N GLU A 71 -8.56 -19.12 -4.08
CA GLU A 71 -9.78 -18.76 -3.35
C GLU A 71 -9.51 -17.83 -2.18
N ASP A 72 -8.24 -17.52 -1.89
CA ASP A 72 -7.87 -16.63 -0.81
C ASP A 72 -7.96 -15.17 -1.26
N ILE A 73 -8.82 -14.39 -0.60
CA ILE A 73 -8.95 -12.95 -0.79
C ILE A 73 -8.27 -12.25 0.38
N VAL A 74 -7.32 -11.38 0.07
CA VAL A 74 -6.62 -10.53 1.04
C VAL A 74 -7.05 -9.10 0.81
N THR A 75 -7.68 -8.50 1.81
CA THR A 75 -8.02 -7.08 1.85
C THR A 75 -7.13 -6.41 2.87
N THR A 76 -6.48 -5.30 2.49
CA THR A 76 -5.63 -4.52 3.39
C THR A 76 -5.90 -3.05 3.17
N ASP A 77 -5.84 -2.27 4.24
CA ASP A 77 -5.81 -0.82 4.11
C ASP A 77 -4.45 -0.39 3.57
N PHE A 78 -4.45 0.63 2.72
CA PHE A 78 -3.25 1.36 2.39
C PHE A 78 -3.04 2.46 3.45
N CYS A 79 -2.31 2.15 4.51
CA CYS A 79 -1.91 3.14 5.51
C CYS A 79 -0.41 3.43 5.42
N TYR A 80 -0.05 4.70 5.48
CA TYR A 80 1.34 5.12 5.64
C TYR A 80 1.41 6.06 6.85
N ASP A 81 2.31 5.77 7.79
CA ASP A 81 2.25 6.35 9.15
C ASP A 81 2.28 7.89 9.19
N PHE A 82 2.80 8.53 8.15
CA PHE A 82 2.85 9.98 8.03
C PHE A 82 1.94 10.55 6.95
N LEU A 83 1.28 9.74 6.11
CA LEU A 83 0.37 10.27 5.08
C LEU A 83 -1.07 10.07 5.49
N GLN A 84 -1.82 11.16 5.44
CA GLN A 84 -3.25 11.18 5.63
C GLN A 84 -3.92 11.43 4.28
N PHE A 85 -4.86 10.56 3.94
CA PHE A 85 -5.71 10.68 2.75
C PHE A 85 -7.08 11.22 3.17
N SER A 86 -7.56 12.27 2.50
CA SER A 86 -8.91 12.81 2.67
C SER A 86 -9.52 13.14 1.31
N HIS A 87 -10.82 13.46 1.30
CA HIS A 87 -11.51 13.94 0.11
C HIS A 87 -10.92 15.24 -0.45
N SER A 88 -10.16 16.00 0.36
CA SER A 88 -9.56 17.28 -0.02
C SER A 88 -8.10 17.15 -0.47
N GLY A 89 -7.51 15.95 -0.46
CA GLY A 89 -6.14 15.71 -0.87
C GLY A 89 -5.32 14.84 0.09
N ILE A 90 -4.00 14.95 -0.04
CA ILE A 90 -3.03 14.18 0.73
C ILE A 90 -2.26 15.14 1.65
N ALA A 91 -2.15 14.81 2.93
CA ALA A 91 -1.36 15.57 3.90
C ALA A 91 -0.28 14.70 4.56
N LEU A 92 0.92 15.26 4.71
CA LEU A 92 2.01 14.69 5.48
C LEU A 92 1.91 15.18 6.93
N ARG A 93 1.61 14.26 7.85
CA ARG A 93 1.60 14.49 9.30
C ARG A 93 2.92 14.03 9.89
N LEU A 94 3.68 14.95 10.44
CA LEU A 94 4.95 14.67 11.10
C LEU A 94 4.80 14.77 12.63
N PRO A 95 5.69 14.13 13.41
CA PRO A 95 5.75 14.32 14.85
C PRO A 95 5.88 15.81 15.22
N GLY A 96 5.30 16.21 16.35
CA GLY A 96 5.30 17.61 16.79
C GLY A 96 4.15 18.46 16.23
N GLY A 97 3.13 17.84 15.61
CA GLY A 97 1.92 18.51 15.16
C GLY A 97 2.04 19.23 13.80
N ILE A 98 3.16 19.04 13.10
CA ILE A 98 3.39 19.61 11.78
C ILE A 98 2.54 18.85 10.76
N THR A 99 1.72 19.59 10.01
CA THR A 99 0.93 19.06 8.90
C THR A 99 1.30 19.84 7.64
N ILE A 100 1.72 19.13 6.60
CA ILE A 100 2.07 19.69 5.30
C ILE A 100 1.05 19.17 4.30
N ASP A 101 0.33 20.07 3.63
CA ASP A 101 -0.48 19.70 2.47
C ASP A 101 0.45 19.30 1.33
N VAL A 102 0.45 18.01 0.97
CA VAL A 102 1.30 17.46 -0.09
C VAL A 102 0.84 18.00 -1.45
N MET A 103 -0.48 18.21 -1.63
CA MET A 103 -1.04 18.65 -2.91
C MET A 103 -0.53 20.02 -3.31
N LYS A 104 -0.28 20.92 -2.35
CA LYS A 104 0.27 22.27 -2.60
C LYS A 104 1.65 22.25 -3.25
N TYR A 105 2.45 21.22 -2.98
CA TYR A 105 3.83 21.11 -3.46
C TYR A 105 3.99 20.03 -4.53
N TRP A 106 2.88 19.39 -4.90
CA TRP A 106 2.91 18.32 -5.88
C TRP A 106 2.96 18.92 -7.29
N ASP A 107 3.94 18.47 -8.08
CA ASP A 107 4.14 18.88 -9.47
C ASP A 107 3.34 18.02 -10.47
N GLY A 108 2.40 17.20 -9.96
CA GLY A 108 1.60 16.27 -10.75
C GLY A 108 2.32 14.97 -11.11
N GLN A 109 3.58 14.77 -10.71
CA GLN A 109 4.27 13.51 -11.00
C GLN A 109 3.70 12.33 -10.19
N PRO A 110 3.41 11.18 -10.81
CA PRO A 110 2.82 10.05 -10.12
C PRO A 110 3.68 9.56 -8.94
N VAL A 111 3.09 9.55 -7.75
CA VAL A 111 3.73 9.03 -6.53
C VAL A 111 3.51 7.53 -6.47
N ARG A 112 4.59 6.76 -6.30
CA ARG A 112 4.56 5.28 -6.35
C ARG A 112 4.99 4.67 -5.03
N PHE A 113 4.11 3.84 -4.47
CA PHE A 113 4.44 2.95 -3.37
C PHE A 113 4.60 1.55 -3.93
N VAL A 114 5.81 1.01 -3.85
CA VAL A 114 6.16 -0.28 -4.45
C VAL A 114 6.43 -1.30 -3.34
N CYS A 115 5.65 -2.37 -3.32
CA CYS A 115 5.99 -3.55 -2.54
C CYS A 115 6.87 -4.46 -3.40
N CYS A 116 8.08 -4.71 -2.92
CA CYS A 116 9.09 -5.50 -3.62
C CYS A 116 9.90 -6.36 -2.65
N GLU A 117 10.54 -7.38 -3.20
CA GLU A 117 11.48 -8.21 -2.44
C GLU A 117 12.74 -7.41 -2.08
N ARG A 118 13.31 -7.70 -0.92
CA ARG A 118 14.61 -7.16 -0.54
C ARG A 118 15.71 -7.96 -1.25
N VAL A 119 16.69 -7.28 -1.81
CA VAL A 119 17.89 -7.92 -2.37
C VAL A 119 18.61 -8.70 -1.26
N LYS A 120 19.03 -9.93 -1.55
CA LYS A 120 19.75 -10.74 -0.58
C LYS A 120 21.16 -10.20 -0.39
N LYS A 121 21.67 -10.27 0.85
CA LYS A 121 23.04 -9.85 1.15
C LYS A 121 24.03 -10.66 0.30
N GLY A 122 24.79 -9.98 -0.57
CA GLY A 122 25.79 -10.58 -1.45
C GLY A 122 25.34 -10.76 -2.91
N GLU A 123 24.08 -10.49 -3.22
CA GLU A 123 23.57 -10.50 -4.60
C GLU A 123 23.92 -9.16 -5.27
N ARG A 124 24.68 -9.19 -6.37
CA ARG A 124 24.98 -7.99 -7.16
C ARG A 124 23.85 -7.76 -8.16
N THR A 125 22.95 -6.86 -7.82
CA THR A 125 21.90 -6.36 -8.72
C THR A 125 22.09 -4.87 -8.95
N ASP A 126 21.75 -4.39 -10.16
CA ASP A 126 21.82 -2.97 -10.51
C ASP A 126 20.78 -2.11 -9.76
N ARG A 127 19.85 -2.76 -9.05
CA ARG A 127 18.77 -2.12 -8.28
C ARG A 127 18.79 -2.62 -6.83
N PRO A 128 18.42 -1.77 -5.85
CA PRO A 128 18.41 -2.16 -4.44
C PRO A 128 17.17 -2.97 -4.02
N TRP A 129 16.30 -3.35 -4.97
CA TRP A 129 15.12 -4.18 -4.75
C TRP A 129 15.07 -5.34 -5.75
N GLY A 130 14.42 -6.44 -5.35
CA GLY A 130 14.16 -7.62 -6.17
C GLY A 130 12.84 -7.52 -6.93
N ARG A 131 12.10 -8.63 -7.02
CA ARG A 131 10.81 -8.70 -7.71
C ARG A 131 9.79 -7.73 -7.12
N ILE A 132 9.06 -7.04 -7.98
CA ILE A 132 7.90 -6.21 -7.60
C ILE A 132 6.70 -7.14 -7.41
N LEU A 133 6.02 -7.00 -6.27
CA LEU A 133 4.82 -7.76 -5.92
C LEU A 133 3.56 -6.96 -6.25
N TRP A 134 3.53 -5.68 -5.89
CA TRP A 134 2.46 -4.75 -6.23
C TRP A 134 2.93 -3.29 -6.17
N CYS A 135 2.19 -2.40 -6.83
CA CYS A 135 2.44 -0.96 -6.80
C CYS A 135 1.11 -0.20 -6.66
N VAL A 136 1.08 0.76 -5.74
CA VAL A 136 0.02 1.77 -5.64
C VAL A 136 0.57 3.05 -6.25
N VAL A 137 -0.16 3.59 -7.23
CA VAL A 137 0.16 4.86 -7.89
C VAL A 137 -0.89 5.88 -7.51
N ILE A 138 -0.44 7.06 -7.13
CA ILE A 138 -1.28 8.22 -6.90
C ILE A 138 -0.93 9.24 -7.97
N GLU A 139 -1.92 9.63 -8.76
CA GLU A 139 -1.81 10.61 -9.83
C GLU A 139 -3.01 11.57 -9.78
N PRO A 140 -2.87 12.81 -10.29
CA PRO A 140 -3.99 13.74 -10.35
C PRO A 140 -5.09 13.13 -11.21
N ALA A 141 -6.35 13.35 -10.83
CA ALA A 141 -7.45 13.07 -11.75
C ALA A 141 -7.29 13.95 -13.00
N GLU A 142 -7.73 13.47 -14.16
CA GLU A 142 -7.55 14.15 -15.45
C GLU A 142 -8.09 15.60 -15.45
N ASP A 143 -9.05 15.90 -14.57
CA ASP A 143 -9.68 17.22 -14.41
C ASP A 143 -8.93 18.17 -13.45
N ASP A 144 -7.93 17.69 -12.71
CA ASP A 144 -7.23 18.42 -11.64
C ASP A 144 -5.82 18.91 -12.04
N VAL A 145 -5.44 18.82 -13.32
CA VAL A 145 -4.11 19.28 -13.76
C VAL A 145 -4.11 20.82 -13.84
N PRO A 146 -3.35 21.54 -12.99
CA PRO A 146 -3.20 22.96 -13.16
C PRO A 146 -2.43 23.20 -14.46
N VAL A 147 -3.05 23.90 -15.41
CA VAL A 147 -2.36 24.40 -16.60
C VAL A 147 -1.33 25.42 -16.13
N TYR A 148 -0.10 24.98 -15.91
CA TYR A 148 1.01 25.92 -15.78
C TYR A 148 1.22 26.53 -17.17
N GLU A 149 0.69 27.74 -17.38
CA GLU A 149 1.07 28.57 -18.51
C GLU A 149 2.59 28.76 -18.47
N LYS A 150 3.28 28.05 -19.36
CA LYS A 150 4.69 28.25 -19.61
C LYS A 150 4.83 29.65 -20.18
N GLY A 151 5.18 30.60 -19.31
CA GLY A 151 5.31 32.01 -19.66
C GLY A 151 6.00 32.18 -21.01
N SER A 152 5.25 32.71 -21.98
CA SER A 152 5.80 33.09 -23.27
C SER A 152 6.85 34.18 -23.02
N ALA A 153 8.12 33.84 -23.13
CA ALA A 153 9.17 34.84 -23.26
C ALA A 153 8.93 35.54 -24.60
N SER A 154 8.31 36.71 -24.57
CA SER A 154 8.24 37.61 -25.72
C SER A 154 9.65 38.14 -26.00
N SER A 155 10.34 37.52 -26.96
CA SER A 155 11.54 38.11 -27.54
C SER A 155 11.12 39.28 -28.44
N SER A 156 11.02 40.47 -27.85
CA SER A 156 10.99 41.72 -28.61
C SER A 156 12.42 42.03 -29.06
N GLY A 157 12.79 41.52 -30.23
CA GLY A 157 13.97 41.99 -30.95
C GLY A 157 13.66 43.36 -31.54
N SER A 158 14.23 44.41 -30.98
CA SER A 158 14.29 45.72 -31.62
C SER A 158 15.46 45.74 -32.59
N ASP A 159 15.16 45.61 -33.88
CA ASP A 159 16.07 46.03 -34.95
C ASP A 159 16.26 47.55 -34.89
N VAL A 160 17.52 47.97 -34.92
CA VAL A 160 17.94 49.37 -34.99
C VAL A 160 18.58 49.55 -36.37
N ASP A 161 18.00 50.43 -37.18
CA ASP A 161 18.57 50.94 -38.45
C ASP A 161 19.89 51.68 -38.24
#